data_AF-A0A6L8Q1L1-F1
#
_entry.id   AF-A0A6L8Q1L1-F1
#
_cell.length_a   1.000
_cell.length_b   1.000
_cell.length_c   1.000
_cell.angle_alpha   90.00
_cell.angle_beta   90.00
_cell.angle_gamma   90.00
#
_symmetry.space_group_name_H-M   'P 1'
#
loop_
_entity.id
_entity.type
_entity.pdbx_description
1 polymer ?
#
loop_
_entity_poly.entity_id
_entity_poly.type
_entity_poly.pdbx_seq_one_letter_code
_entity_poly.pdbx_strand_id
1 'polypeptide(L)'
;MSDEKEVAQKLEEALRRYGADYGFVVTDKSVRKLIDGSAYATVEVKDCTPKKLAEAFMEVGKVIEQSDDGMECVAVVGAGVANMNIALVVTKMGKDKVEFAATANEGLIKQNTAKHAIDRVEKRLLLVSPREVRVAAISNW
;
A
#
# COMPACT_ATOMS: atom_id res chain seq x y z
N MET A 1 -13.89 6.96 -15.50
CA MET A 1 -13.49 5.63 -14.99
C MET A 1 -13.81 5.58 -13.50
N SER A 2 -14.14 4.43 -12.93
CA SER A 2 -14.25 4.32 -11.46
C SER A 2 -12.86 4.28 -10.85
N ASP A 3 -12.73 4.80 -9.63
CA ASP A 3 -11.43 4.91 -8.95
C ASP A 3 -10.72 3.55 -8.80
N GLU A 4 -11.50 2.47 -8.53
CA GLU A 4 -11.01 1.09 -8.48
C GLU A 4 -10.38 0.63 -9.81
N LYS A 5 -10.96 1.01 -10.96
CA LYS A 5 -10.41 0.64 -12.28
C LYS A 5 -9.08 1.33 -12.54
N GLU A 6 -8.93 2.54 -12.03
CA GLU A 6 -7.70 3.31 -12.20
C GLU A 6 -6.55 2.71 -11.37
N VAL A 7 -6.77 2.42 -10.10
CA VAL A 7 -5.75 1.75 -9.27
C VAL A 7 -5.47 0.32 -9.73
N ALA A 8 -6.46 -0.39 -10.29
CA ALA A 8 -6.25 -1.69 -10.92
C ALA A 8 -5.33 -1.61 -12.15
N GLN A 9 -5.54 -0.62 -13.02
CA GLN A 9 -4.69 -0.40 -14.18
C GLN A 9 -3.25 -0.09 -13.75
N LYS A 10 -3.07 0.77 -12.76
CA LYS A 10 -1.74 1.07 -12.21
C LYS A 10 -1.07 -0.14 -11.56
N LEU A 11 -1.85 -1.01 -10.90
CA LEU A 11 -1.35 -2.27 -10.37
C LEU A 11 -0.86 -3.20 -11.49
N GLU A 12 -1.57 -3.26 -12.62
CA GLU A 12 -1.13 -4.01 -13.80
C GLU A 12 0.18 -3.44 -14.37
N GLU A 13 0.27 -2.12 -14.53
CA GLU A 13 1.47 -1.43 -15.01
C GLU A 13 2.67 -1.69 -14.07
N ALA A 14 2.45 -1.59 -12.75
CA ALA A 14 3.47 -1.87 -11.74
C ALA A 14 3.92 -3.34 -11.76
N LEU A 15 2.98 -4.29 -11.91
CA LEU A 15 3.32 -5.72 -12.05
C LEU A 15 4.19 -5.97 -13.28
N ARG A 16 3.84 -5.36 -14.42
CA ARG A 16 4.60 -5.53 -15.66
C ARG A 16 6.00 -4.94 -15.57
N ARG A 17 6.15 -3.83 -14.84
CA ARG A 17 7.43 -3.11 -14.72
C ARG A 17 8.35 -3.67 -13.64
N TYR A 18 7.80 -4.06 -12.49
CA TYR A 18 8.58 -4.42 -11.30
C TYR A 18 8.35 -5.85 -10.81
N GLY A 19 7.29 -6.53 -11.25
CA GLY A 19 6.89 -7.81 -10.67
C GLY A 19 8.00 -8.88 -10.73
N ALA A 20 8.76 -8.93 -11.82
CA ALA A 20 9.84 -9.91 -11.98
C ALA A 20 10.94 -9.76 -10.90
N ASP A 21 11.27 -8.53 -10.51
CA ASP A 21 12.29 -8.23 -9.49
C ASP A 21 11.88 -8.73 -8.09
N TYR A 22 10.58 -8.96 -7.89
CA TYR A 22 9.99 -9.41 -6.63
C TYR A 22 9.39 -10.82 -6.71
N GLY A 23 9.81 -11.61 -7.70
CA GLY A 23 9.45 -13.03 -7.81
C GLY A 23 8.06 -13.31 -8.36
N PHE A 24 7.40 -12.33 -8.98
CA PHE A 24 6.17 -12.54 -9.73
C PHE A 24 6.49 -13.07 -11.13
N VAL A 25 5.69 -14.02 -11.60
CA VAL A 25 5.71 -14.44 -13.01
C VAL A 25 4.98 -13.36 -13.83
N VAL A 26 5.67 -12.73 -14.78
CA VAL A 26 5.11 -11.64 -15.60
C VAL A 26 4.86 -12.12 -17.03
N THR A 27 3.70 -12.74 -17.24
CA THR A 27 3.13 -13.09 -18.55
C THR A 27 1.71 -12.55 -18.60
N ASP A 28 1.12 -12.37 -19.77
CA ASP A 28 -0.26 -11.85 -19.85
C ASP A 28 -1.26 -12.70 -19.06
N LYS A 29 -1.09 -14.03 -19.08
CA LYS A 29 -1.92 -14.96 -18.33
C LYS A 29 -1.74 -14.81 -16.82
N SER A 30 -0.50 -14.70 -16.33
CA SER A 30 -0.23 -14.59 -14.89
C SER A 30 -0.59 -13.21 -14.35
N VAL A 31 -0.31 -12.14 -15.09
CA VAL A 31 -0.70 -10.77 -14.73
C VAL A 31 -2.22 -10.67 -14.61
N ARG A 32 -2.97 -11.15 -15.62
CA ARG A 32 -4.43 -11.18 -15.55
C ARG A 32 -4.94 -11.92 -14.31
N LYS A 33 -4.38 -13.10 -14.02
CA LYS A 33 -4.74 -13.88 -12.82
C LYS A 33 -4.43 -13.14 -11.52
N LEU A 34 -3.32 -12.41 -11.45
CA LEU A 34 -2.91 -11.61 -10.29
C LEU A 34 -3.81 -10.40 -10.07
N ILE A 35 -4.27 -9.75 -11.16
CA ILE A 35 -5.24 -8.65 -11.11
C ILE A 35 -6.62 -9.17 -10.70
N ASP A 36 -7.09 -10.27 -11.28
CA ASP A 36 -8.38 -10.89 -10.92
C ASP A 36 -8.42 -11.33 -9.43
N GLY A 37 -7.26 -11.65 -8.85
CA GLY A 37 -7.09 -12.03 -7.45
C GLY A 37 -6.65 -10.90 -6.51
N SER A 38 -6.61 -9.66 -6.99
CA SER A 38 -6.12 -8.52 -6.22
C SER A 38 -7.12 -8.08 -5.14
N ALA A 39 -6.60 -7.39 -4.13
CA ALA A 39 -7.39 -6.77 -3.07
C ALA A 39 -7.46 -5.26 -3.30
N TYR A 40 -8.62 -4.69 -2.99
CA TYR A 40 -8.88 -3.26 -3.11
C TYR A 40 -9.41 -2.70 -1.80
N ALA A 41 -9.02 -1.47 -1.49
CA ALA A 41 -9.56 -0.74 -0.36
C ALA A 41 -9.52 0.77 -0.60
N THR A 42 -10.43 1.48 0.03
CA THR A 42 -10.38 2.93 0.17
C THR A 42 -10.35 3.24 1.66
N VAL A 43 -9.32 3.96 2.10
CA VAL A 43 -9.16 4.38 3.49
C VAL A 43 -9.40 5.87 3.57
N GLU A 44 -10.32 6.31 4.41
CA GLU A 44 -10.51 7.72 4.72
C GLU A 44 -9.37 8.19 5.62
N VAL A 45 -8.53 9.09 5.10
CA VAL A 45 -7.41 9.68 5.85
C VAL A 45 -7.39 11.17 5.55
N LYS A 46 -7.88 11.95 6.51
CA LYS A 46 -7.82 13.42 6.44
C LYS A 46 -6.38 13.89 6.51
N ASP A 47 -6.08 14.93 5.72
CA ASP A 47 -4.78 15.59 5.69
C ASP A 47 -3.59 14.62 5.44
N CYS A 48 -3.83 13.53 4.68
CA CYS A 48 -2.75 12.63 4.28
C CYS A 48 -1.80 13.38 3.34
N THR A 49 -0.50 13.37 3.65
CA THR A 49 0.53 13.94 2.78
C THR A 49 1.30 12.84 2.06
N PRO A 50 1.88 13.11 0.88
CA PRO A 50 2.75 12.14 0.19
C PRO A 50 3.87 11.60 1.06
N LYS A 51 4.45 12.47 1.91
CA LYS A 51 5.47 12.09 2.89
C LYS A 51 4.93 11.08 3.91
N LYS A 52 3.75 11.34 4.50
CA LYS A 52 3.12 10.44 5.46
C LYS A 52 2.81 9.07 4.84
N LEU A 53 2.39 9.05 3.58
CA LEU A 53 2.16 7.80 2.85
C LEU A 53 3.47 7.02 2.61
N ALA A 54 4.52 7.70 2.16
CA ALA A 54 5.82 7.08 1.96
C ALA A 54 6.40 6.53 3.27
N GLU A 55 6.33 7.28 4.37
CA GLU A 55 6.76 6.85 5.70
C GLU A 55 5.99 5.61 6.18
N ALA A 56 4.65 5.58 5.99
CA ALA A 56 3.83 4.42 6.32
C ALA A 56 4.25 3.16 5.55
N PHE A 57 4.59 3.30 4.26
CA PHE A 57 5.14 2.18 3.48
C PHE A 57 6.52 1.74 3.96
N MET A 58 7.42 2.68 4.27
CA MET A 58 8.78 2.37 4.73
C MET A 58 8.80 1.65 6.09
N GLU A 59 7.77 1.83 6.94
CA GLU A 59 7.65 1.10 8.21
C GLU A 59 7.30 -0.39 8.04
N VAL A 60 6.73 -0.79 6.91
CA VAL A 60 6.23 -2.17 6.69
C VAL A 60 6.73 -2.82 5.41
N GLY A 61 7.53 -2.11 4.63
CA GLY A 61 7.95 -2.50 3.30
C GLY A 61 8.94 -1.52 2.68
N LYS A 62 8.89 -1.39 1.36
CA LYS A 62 9.79 -0.55 0.56
C LYS A 62 9.01 0.15 -0.54
N VAL A 63 9.16 1.47 -0.63
CA VAL A 63 8.68 2.28 -1.76
C VAL A 63 9.59 2.02 -2.96
N ILE A 64 8.99 1.69 -4.11
CA ILE A 64 9.67 1.41 -5.38
C ILE A 64 9.66 2.65 -6.26
N GLU A 65 8.48 3.25 -6.41
CA GLU A 65 8.24 4.43 -7.22
C GLU A 65 7.20 5.31 -6.53
N GLN A 66 7.39 6.61 -6.63
CA GLN A 66 6.40 7.62 -6.24
C GLN A 66 6.34 8.64 -7.37
N SER A 67 5.13 9.04 -7.76
CA SER A 67 4.93 10.07 -8.80
C SER A 67 5.55 11.41 -8.39
N ASP A 68 5.84 12.27 -9.36
CA ASP A 68 6.46 13.59 -9.11
C ASP A 68 5.62 14.47 -8.15
N ASP A 69 4.29 14.35 -8.21
CA ASP A 69 3.37 15.04 -7.30
C ASP A 69 3.14 14.30 -5.97
N GLY A 70 3.71 13.11 -5.84
CA GLY A 70 3.63 12.26 -4.65
C GLY A 70 2.28 11.60 -4.41
N MET A 71 1.30 11.80 -5.30
CA MET A 71 -0.07 11.32 -5.13
C MET A 71 -0.21 9.83 -5.45
N GLU A 72 0.76 9.23 -6.12
CA GLU A 72 0.74 7.82 -6.49
C GLU A 72 2.01 7.16 -5.99
N CYS A 73 1.88 5.96 -5.42
CA CYS A 73 3.02 5.24 -4.88
C CYS A 73 2.87 3.75 -5.18
N VAL A 74 3.96 3.15 -5.66
CA VAL A 74 4.17 1.72 -5.83
C VAL A 74 5.13 1.24 -4.76
N ALA A 75 4.75 0.22 -4.01
CA ALA A 75 5.55 -0.33 -2.93
C ALA A 75 5.46 -1.86 -2.88
N VAL A 76 6.48 -2.49 -2.30
CA VAL A 76 6.39 -3.88 -1.85
C VAL A 76 6.23 -3.92 -0.35
N VAL A 77 5.32 -4.77 0.12
CA VAL A 77 4.99 -4.94 1.54
C VAL A 77 5.05 -6.42 1.87
N GLY A 78 5.82 -6.77 2.89
CA GLY A 78 5.79 -8.13 3.44
C GLY A 78 4.45 -8.39 4.14
N ALA A 79 3.85 -9.55 3.99
CA ALA A 79 2.60 -9.94 4.63
C ALA A 79 2.48 -11.48 4.70
N GLY A 80 1.33 -11.98 5.16
CA GLY A 80 1.12 -13.40 5.40
C GLY A 80 1.89 -13.91 6.63
N VAL A 81 2.15 -15.21 6.69
CA VAL A 81 2.80 -15.83 7.86
C VAL A 81 4.21 -15.26 8.05
N ALA A 82 4.47 -14.71 9.24
CA ALA A 82 5.72 -14.05 9.60
C ALA A 82 6.17 -12.93 8.63
N ASN A 83 5.23 -12.35 7.87
CA ASN A 83 5.51 -11.33 6.83
C ASN A 83 6.46 -11.79 5.72
N MET A 84 6.50 -13.10 5.43
CA MET A 84 7.43 -13.68 4.46
C MET A 84 6.94 -13.63 3.01
N ASN A 85 5.64 -13.41 2.77
CA ASN A 85 5.13 -13.25 1.41
C ASN A 85 5.18 -11.77 1.01
N ILE A 86 5.56 -11.52 -0.24
CA ILE A 86 5.58 -10.16 -0.80
C ILE A 86 4.23 -9.87 -1.46
N ALA A 87 3.65 -8.73 -1.11
CA ALA A 87 2.60 -8.09 -1.88
C ALA A 87 3.15 -6.86 -2.61
N LEU A 88 2.78 -6.71 -3.87
CA LEU A 88 2.94 -5.45 -4.60
C LEU A 88 1.69 -4.62 -4.35
N VAL A 89 1.88 -3.39 -3.85
CA VAL A 89 0.81 -2.47 -3.46
C VAL A 89 0.97 -1.19 -4.27
N VAL A 90 -0.13 -0.74 -4.86
CA VAL A 90 -0.24 0.56 -5.52
C VAL A 90 -1.25 1.40 -4.76
N THR A 91 -0.95 2.69 -4.67
CA THR A 91 -1.83 3.67 -4.06
C THR A 91 -2.08 4.87 -4.93
N LYS A 92 -3.25 5.47 -4.75
CA LYS A 92 -3.61 6.79 -5.25
C LYS A 92 -4.21 7.62 -4.11
N MET A 93 -3.63 8.80 -3.87
CA MET A 93 -4.11 9.75 -2.88
C MET A 93 -5.18 10.66 -3.50
N GLY A 94 -6.26 10.87 -2.76
CA GLY A 94 -7.29 11.85 -3.02
C GLY A 94 -7.40 12.85 -1.87
N LYS A 95 -8.36 13.76 -1.98
CA LYS A 95 -8.52 14.91 -1.07
C LYS A 95 -8.67 14.55 0.42
N ASP A 96 -9.24 13.39 0.75
CA ASP A 96 -9.41 12.90 2.13
C ASP A 96 -9.39 11.36 2.19
N LYS A 97 -8.78 10.73 1.18
CA LYS A 97 -8.78 9.28 1.03
C LYS A 97 -7.49 8.79 0.40
N VAL A 98 -7.14 7.55 0.69
CA VAL A 98 -6.12 6.81 -0.04
C VAL A 98 -6.74 5.53 -0.57
N GLU A 99 -6.55 5.30 -1.86
CA GLU A 99 -7.06 4.13 -2.56
C GLU A 99 -5.93 3.16 -2.78
N PHE A 100 -6.21 1.88 -2.54
CA PHE A 100 -5.23 0.81 -2.58
C PHE A 100 -5.66 -0.25 -3.57
N ALA A 101 -4.69 -0.76 -4.32
CA ALA A 101 -4.79 -2.04 -5.02
C ALA A 101 -3.54 -2.85 -4.66
N ALA A 102 -3.73 -4.12 -4.29
CA ALA A 102 -2.61 -4.98 -3.93
C ALA A 102 -2.77 -6.37 -4.54
N THR A 103 -1.65 -6.97 -4.95
CA THR A 103 -1.62 -8.38 -5.34
C THR A 103 -0.44 -9.08 -4.67
N ALA A 104 -0.56 -10.38 -4.49
CA ALA A 104 0.49 -11.22 -3.93
C ALA A 104 0.53 -12.55 -4.68
N ASN A 105 1.73 -13.11 -4.81
CA ASN A 105 1.88 -14.46 -5.33
C ASN A 105 1.64 -15.45 -4.19
N GLU A 106 0.38 -15.84 -4.00
CA GLU A 106 0.03 -16.87 -3.02
C GLU A 106 0.17 -18.27 -3.62
N GLY A 107 0.72 -19.18 -2.83
CA GLY A 107 0.76 -20.60 -3.17
C GLY A 107 -0.62 -21.26 -3.10
N LEU A 108 -0.64 -22.57 -2.89
CA LEU A 108 -1.90 -23.35 -2.84
C LEU A 108 -2.84 -22.95 -1.69
N ILE A 109 -2.29 -22.37 -0.62
CA ILE A 109 -3.05 -21.93 0.55
C ILE A 109 -3.23 -20.43 0.47
N LYS A 110 -4.49 -19.98 0.37
CA LYS A 110 -4.83 -18.56 0.42
C LYS A 110 -4.52 -18.00 1.81
N GLN A 111 -3.66 -17.00 1.88
CA GLN A 111 -3.27 -16.32 3.12
C GLN A 111 -3.81 -14.89 3.19
N ASN A 112 -4.53 -14.42 2.16
CA ASN A 112 -5.01 -13.04 2.04
C ASN A 112 -3.88 -12.01 2.18
N THR A 113 -2.67 -12.35 1.72
CA THR A 113 -1.44 -11.58 1.80
C THR A 113 -1.63 -10.17 1.22
N ALA A 114 -2.29 -10.04 0.07
CA ALA A 114 -2.59 -8.74 -0.54
C ALA A 114 -3.45 -7.85 0.37
N LYS A 115 -4.52 -8.42 0.95
CA LYS A 115 -5.37 -7.71 1.90
C LYS A 115 -4.61 -7.32 3.17
N HIS A 116 -3.84 -8.27 3.74
CA HIS A 116 -3.03 -8.00 4.93
C HIS A 116 -1.95 -6.95 4.68
N ALA A 117 -1.38 -6.87 3.48
CA ALA A 117 -0.47 -5.80 3.13
C ALA A 117 -1.14 -4.42 3.18
N ILE A 118 -2.36 -4.29 2.65
CA ILE A 118 -3.17 -3.07 2.77
C ILE A 118 -3.44 -2.75 4.24
N ASP A 119 -3.96 -3.72 5.02
CA ASP A 119 -4.26 -3.53 6.45
C ASP A 119 -3.02 -3.05 7.24
N ARG A 120 -1.82 -3.53 6.88
CA ARG A 120 -0.57 -3.15 7.53
C ARG A 120 -0.21 -1.69 7.27
N VAL A 121 -0.36 -1.22 6.04
CA VAL A 121 -0.07 0.17 5.65
C VAL A 121 -1.14 1.10 6.23
N GLU A 122 -2.41 0.72 6.13
CA GLU A 122 -3.55 1.45 6.71
C GLU A 122 -3.33 1.72 8.20
N LYS A 123 -2.95 0.69 8.97
CA LYS A 123 -2.64 0.85 10.41
C LYS A 123 -1.58 1.92 10.65
N ARG A 124 -0.55 2.01 9.80
CA ARG A 124 0.48 3.05 9.94
C ARG A 124 -0.10 4.43 9.63
N LEU A 125 -0.85 4.57 8.54
CA LEU A 125 -1.48 5.84 8.17
C LEU A 125 -2.40 6.40 9.27
N LEU A 126 -3.14 5.54 9.96
CA LEU A 126 -4.06 5.92 11.03
C LEU A 126 -3.38 6.16 12.38
N LEU A 127 -2.23 5.53 12.64
CA LEU A 127 -1.48 5.71 13.89
C LEU A 127 -0.68 7.02 13.95
N VAL A 128 -0.33 7.65 12.81
CA VAL A 128 0.44 8.91 12.77
C VAL A 128 -0.46 10.17 12.92
N SER A 129 -1.42 10.15 13.84
CA SER A 129 -1.96 11.41 14.39
C SER A 129 -0.94 11.93 15.41
N PRO A 130 -0.41 13.15 15.29
CA PRO A 130 0.50 13.70 16.28
C PRO A 130 -0.15 13.61 17.65
N ARG A 131 0.54 12.96 18.60
CA ARG A 131 0.30 13.22 20.02
C ARG A 131 0.62 14.71 20.22
N GLU A 132 -0.38 15.54 20.42
CA GLU A 132 -0.20 16.72 21.25
C GLU A 132 0.23 16.23 22.64
N VAL A 133 1.55 16.08 22.85
CA VAL A 133 2.09 16.02 24.20
C VAL A 133 2.05 17.46 24.71
N ARG A 134 0.89 17.87 25.24
CA ARG A 134 0.81 19.04 26.10
C ARG A 134 1.57 18.71 27.38
N VAL A 135 2.86 19.04 27.40
CA VAL A 135 3.59 19.16 28.66
C VAL A 135 3.01 20.38 29.35
N ALA A 136 2.08 20.15 30.28
CA ALA A 136 1.68 21.18 31.22
C ALA A 136 2.93 21.53 32.04
N ALA A 137 3.51 22.71 31.79
CA ALA A 137 4.49 23.29 32.67
C ALA A 137 3.82 23.47 34.04
N ILE A 138 4.23 22.66 35.01
CA ILE A 138 3.89 22.89 36.42
C ILE A 138 4.85 23.99 36.89
N SER A 139 4.39 25.24 36.81
CA SER A 139 5.04 26.36 37.46
C SER A 139 4.77 26.24 38.97
N ASN A 140 5.73 25.73 39.72
CA ASN A 140 5.72 25.88 41.18
C ASN A 140 6.21 27.29 41.53
N TRP A 141 5.34 28.03 42.21
CA TRP A 141 5.68 29.19 43.03
C TRP A 141 6.38 28.72 44.31
#